data_AF-A0A544SIY5-F1
#
_entry.id   AF-A0A544SIY5-F1
#
_cell.length_a   1.000
_cell.length_b   1.000
_cell.length_c   1.000
_cell.angle_alpha   90.00
_cell.angle_beta   90.00
_cell.angle_gamma   90.00
#
_symmetry.space_group_name_H-M   'P 1'
#
loop_
_entity.id
_entity.type
_entity.pdbx_description
1 polymer ?
#
loop_
_entity_poly.entity_id
_entity_poly.type
_entity_poly.pdbx_seq_one_letter_code
_entity_poly.pdbx_strand_id
1 'polypeptide(L)'
;MKTNDFSYYWYYLADAQMKAGDLDQALISIDKALTFSSPYPSKEVLTEKRQEILNHQGTTNPHNQVVINWAMGDVTGDGVRDTVYLTGEKTEGSPFWKNITLVILNGKTNMYERISLKENMGYNPTIFLGDFTGDRVDDIQIVIDTGGSGGTIYSYVFAFLEGKMKPIFDTDVYNEYSKYEVHYQDHYKATVTSSNPKKEYTLDLTYKGEEYLSEIYNPDGTLKSPIEGWVDPISGLYPIDYARDGTYELLSYQEVAGRYHADGLGFVQNEWKWNGREFVIDRQSVSIFGKDLNAS
;
A
#
# COMPACT_ATOMS: atom_id res chain seq x y z
N MET A 1 19.67 37.79 -8.72
CA MET A 1 18.72 38.33 -7.74
C MET A 1 18.36 37.21 -6.79
N LYS A 2 18.59 37.37 -5.47
CA LYS A 2 18.00 36.45 -4.49
C LYS A 2 16.50 36.71 -4.49
N THR A 3 15.70 35.79 -5.01
CA THR A 3 14.25 35.80 -4.81
C THR A 3 14.03 35.58 -3.32
N ASN A 4 13.67 36.66 -2.62
CA ASN A 4 13.31 36.62 -1.21
C ASN A 4 11.95 35.95 -1.09
N ASP A 5 11.96 34.62 -1.19
CA ASP A 5 10.81 33.78 -1.01
C ASP A 5 10.67 33.43 0.49
N PHE A 6 9.50 33.68 1.08
CA PHE A 6 9.29 33.53 2.52
C PHE A 6 7.96 32.83 2.80
N SER A 7 7.94 31.96 3.83
CA SER A 7 6.72 31.21 4.18
C SER A 7 5.52 32.11 4.49
N TYR A 8 5.71 33.31 5.06
CA TYR A 8 4.58 34.20 5.35
C TYR A 8 3.93 34.76 4.08
N TYR A 9 4.71 34.95 3.01
CA TYR A 9 4.17 35.39 1.73
C TYR A 9 3.21 34.34 1.16
N TRP A 10 3.63 33.08 1.15
CA TRP A 10 2.80 31.96 0.72
C TRP A 10 1.56 31.75 1.58
N TYR A 11 1.69 31.93 2.90
CA TYR A 11 0.54 31.88 3.78
C TYR A 11 -0.50 32.96 3.47
N TYR A 12 -0.08 34.22 3.31
CA TYR A 12 -1.02 35.30 3.00
C TYR A 12 -1.55 35.22 1.57
N LEU A 13 -0.77 34.69 0.64
CA LEU A 13 -1.22 34.38 -0.71
C LEU A 13 -2.32 33.30 -0.67
N ALA A 14 -2.12 32.23 0.09
CA ALA A 14 -3.13 31.21 0.32
C ALA A 14 -4.41 31.81 0.91
N ASP A 15 -4.29 32.62 1.96
CA ASP A 15 -5.43 33.27 2.61
C ASP A 15 -6.21 34.19 1.63
N ALA A 16 -5.50 34.90 0.76
CA ALA A 16 -6.11 35.72 -0.29
C ALA A 16 -6.82 34.87 -1.36
N GLN A 17 -6.21 33.76 -1.79
CA GLN A 17 -6.78 32.82 -2.76
C GLN A 17 -8.03 32.13 -2.20
N MET A 18 -8.00 31.72 -0.93
CA MET A 18 -9.18 31.19 -0.22
C MET A 18 -10.33 32.19 -0.26
N LYS A 19 -10.06 33.45 0.08
CA LYS A 19 -11.07 34.53 0.06
C LYS A 19 -11.60 34.82 -1.34
N ALA A 20 -10.80 34.57 -2.38
CA ALA A 20 -11.20 34.67 -3.78
C ALA A 20 -11.96 33.44 -4.29
N GLY A 21 -12.06 32.36 -3.49
CA GLY A 21 -12.67 31.09 -3.90
C GLY A 21 -11.75 30.20 -4.74
N ASP A 22 -10.49 30.58 -4.93
CA ASP A 22 -9.49 29.81 -5.68
C ASP A 22 -8.79 28.81 -4.75
N LEU A 23 -9.55 27.79 -4.35
CA LEU A 23 -9.11 26.82 -3.35
C LEU A 23 -7.95 25.93 -3.85
N ASP A 24 -7.85 25.68 -5.15
CA ASP A 24 -6.74 24.93 -5.73
C ASP A 24 -5.43 25.71 -5.58
N GLN A 25 -5.41 27.00 -5.96
CA GLN A 25 -4.23 27.82 -5.77
C GLN A 25 -3.93 28.07 -4.28
N ALA A 26 -4.95 28.19 -3.45
CA ALA A 26 -4.76 28.30 -2.01
C ALA A 26 -4.05 27.06 -1.43
N LEU A 27 -4.42 25.86 -1.88
CA LEU A 27 -3.78 24.62 -1.47
C LEU A 27 -2.30 24.60 -1.88
N ILE A 28 -1.99 24.98 -3.12
CA ILE A 28 -0.60 25.10 -3.60
C ILE A 28 0.20 26.05 -2.71
N SER A 29 -0.38 27.20 -2.38
CA SER A 29 0.28 28.20 -1.53
C SER A 29 0.50 27.70 -0.10
N ILE A 30 -0.44 26.95 0.48
CA ILE A 30 -0.24 26.30 1.79
C ILE A 30 0.85 25.23 1.72
N ASP A 31 0.84 24.37 0.69
CA ASP A 31 1.85 23.33 0.47
C ASP A 31 3.24 23.95 0.33
N LYS A 32 3.33 25.06 -0.42
CA LYS A 32 4.56 25.82 -0.55
C LYS A 32 5.03 26.40 0.78
N ALA A 33 4.14 26.95 1.60
CA ALA A 33 4.47 27.42 2.95
C ALA A 33 5.00 26.28 3.84
N LEU A 34 4.44 25.07 3.72
CA LEU A 34 4.87 23.87 4.46
C LEU A 34 6.28 23.38 4.06
N THR A 35 6.80 23.76 2.89
CA THR A 35 8.15 23.35 2.44
C THR A 35 9.29 24.09 3.15
N PHE A 36 9.02 25.21 3.83
CA PHE A 36 10.03 26.02 4.50
C PHE A 36 10.53 25.35 5.78
N SER A 37 11.82 25.49 6.09
CA SER A 37 12.43 24.97 7.33
C SER A 37 11.86 25.60 8.60
N SER A 38 11.33 26.83 8.49
CA SER A 38 10.62 27.54 9.54
C SER A 38 9.34 28.10 8.92
N PRO A 39 8.29 27.28 8.81
CA PRO A 39 7.04 27.73 8.23
C PRO A 39 6.42 28.84 9.09
N TYR A 40 5.64 29.69 8.44
CA TYR A 40 4.76 30.68 9.07
C TYR A 40 3.34 30.47 8.53
N PRO A 41 2.32 30.34 9.40
CA PRO A 41 2.37 30.18 10.86
C PRO A 41 3.01 28.84 11.26
N SER A 42 2.61 28.19 12.35
CA SER A 42 3.17 26.86 12.66
C SER A 42 2.78 25.81 11.60
N LYS A 43 3.57 24.72 11.52
CA LYS A 43 3.26 23.56 10.68
C LYS A 43 1.87 22.98 10.99
N GLU A 44 1.49 22.96 12.27
CA GLU A 44 0.17 22.53 12.74
C GLU A 44 -0.94 23.40 12.14
N VAL A 45 -0.83 24.73 12.26
CA VAL A 45 -1.81 25.69 11.72
C VAL A 45 -1.89 25.62 10.19
N LEU A 46 -0.76 25.47 9.50
CA LEU A 46 -0.77 25.29 8.05
C LEU A 46 -1.42 23.97 7.65
N THR A 47 -1.21 22.89 8.41
CA THR A 47 -1.87 21.60 8.17
C THR A 47 -3.38 21.68 8.42
N GLU A 48 -3.81 22.39 9.47
CA GLU A 48 -5.23 22.68 9.73
C GLU A 48 -5.88 23.49 8.61
N LYS A 49 -5.22 24.55 8.15
CA LYS A 49 -5.69 25.36 7.00
C LYS A 49 -5.70 24.59 5.71
N ARG A 50 -4.70 23.74 5.48
CA ARG A 50 -4.68 22.79 4.37
C ARG A 50 -5.94 21.93 4.41
N GLN A 51 -6.23 21.33 5.56
CA GLN A 51 -7.43 20.50 5.74
C GLN A 51 -8.72 21.31 5.56
N GLU A 52 -8.76 22.57 6.02
CA GLU A 52 -9.88 23.48 5.82
C GLU A 52 -10.15 23.74 4.34
N ILE A 53 -9.11 24.04 3.54
CA ILE A 53 -9.20 24.23 2.09
C ILE A 53 -9.73 22.96 1.44
N LEU A 54 -9.16 21.81 1.80
CA LEU A 54 -9.55 20.51 1.25
C LEU A 54 -10.99 20.14 1.60
N ASN A 55 -11.46 20.48 2.80
CA ASN A 55 -12.85 20.29 3.20
C ASN A 55 -13.81 21.25 2.46
N HIS A 56 -13.41 22.50 2.21
CA HIS A 56 -14.20 23.46 1.42
C HIS A 56 -14.27 23.10 -0.06
N GLN A 57 -13.23 22.46 -0.61
CA GLN A 57 -13.29 21.88 -1.94
C GLN A 57 -14.31 20.75 -1.99
N GLY A 58 -14.41 19.93 -0.94
CA GLY A 58 -15.45 18.91 -0.80
C GLY A 58 -16.89 19.47 -0.87
N THR A 59 -17.15 20.66 -0.34
CA THR A 59 -18.50 21.26 -0.33
C THR A 59 -18.88 22.04 -1.60
N THR A 60 -17.93 22.32 -2.49
CA THR A 60 -18.15 23.11 -3.73
C THR A 60 -17.82 22.34 -5.02
N ASN A 61 -17.28 21.13 -4.92
CA ASN A 61 -17.00 20.23 -6.04
C ASN A 61 -18.25 19.38 -6.36
N PRO A 62 -18.73 19.29 -7.61
CA PRO A 62 -19.91 18.48 -7.98
C PRO A 62 -19.83 16.97 -7.62
N HIS A 63 -18.69 16.50 -7.08
CA HIS A 63 -18.44 15.11 -6.70
C HIS A 63 -18.10 14.88 -5.21
N ASN A 64 -18.17 15.88 -4.32
CA ASN A 64 -17.96 15.70 -2.86
C ASN A 64 -16.65 14.98 -2.46
N GLN A 65 -15.60 15.07 -3.28
CA GLN A 65 -14.30 14.44 -3.03
C GLN A 65 -13.48 15.27 -2.04
N VAL A 66 -12.86 14.60 -1.07
CA VAL A 66 -11.93 15.18 -0.10
C VAL A 66 -10.59 14.47 -0.14
N VAL A 67 -9.54 15.11 0.37
CA VAL A 67 -8.23 14.46 0.54
C VAL A 67 -8.27 13.48 1.69
N ILE A 68 -7.80 12.27 1.43
CA ILE A 68 -7.77 11.17 2.39
C ILE A 68 -6.39 11.04 3.03
N ASN A 69 -5.33 11.10 2.22
CA ASN A 69 -3.94 10.98 2.65
C ASN A 69 -3.05 11.79 1.71
N TRP A 70 -1.87 12.19 2.16
CA TRP A 70 -0.90 12.94 1.35
C TRP A 70 0.54 12.72 1.82
N ALA A 71 1.48 12.95 0.91
CA ALA A 71 2.91 12.95 1.15
C ALA A 71 3.60 13.99 0.26
N MET A 72 4.85 14.31 0.57
CA MET A 72 5.69 15.21 -0.24
C MET A 72 7.05 14.58 -0.46
N GLY A 73 7.47 14.51 -1.71
CA GLY A 73 8.71 13.87 -2.16
C GLY A 73 9.03 14.31 -3.59
N ASP A 74 10.26 14.09 -4.05
CA ASP A 74 10.59 14.34 -5.45
C ASP A 74 10.18 13.10 -6.26
N VAL A 75 8.98 13.14 -6.85
CA VAL A 75 8.41 12.00 -7.61
C VAL A 75 8.54 12.20 -9.12
N THR A 76 9.17 13.29 -9.55
CA THR A 76 9.39 13.61 -10.97
C THR A 76 10.87 13.68 -11.35
N GLY A 77 11.77 13.54 -10.37
CA GLY A 77 13.21 13.45 -10.53
C GLY A 77 13.88 14.76 -10.93
N ASP A 78 13.22 15.90 -10.66
CA ASP A 78 13.70 17.22 -11.07
C ASP A 78 14.39 18.02 -9.94
N GLY A 79 14.49 17.41 -8.76
CA GLY A 79 15.07 17.97 -7.54
C GLY A 79 14.13 18.86 -6.73
N VAL A 80 12.88 19.07 -7.19
CA VAL A 80 11.86 19.84 -6.50
C VAL A 80 10.82 18.88 -5.94
N ARG A 81 10.47 19.06 -4.65
CA ARG A 81 9.42 18.24 -4.03
C ARG A 81 8.06 18.54 -4.66
N ASP A 82 7.36 17.47 -4.99
CA ASP A 82 5.98 17.44 -5.43
C ASP A 82 5.06 17.11 -4.25
N THR A 83 3.77 17.45 -4.38
CA THR A 83 2.75 17.00 -3.43
C THR A 83 1.93 15.87 -4.04
N VAL A 84 1.94 14.72 -3.37
CA VAL A 84 1.16 13.54 -3.75
C VAL A 84 0.02 13.36 -2.78
N TYR A 85 -1.19 13.15 -3.26
CA TYR A 85 -2.34 12.93 -2.37
C TYR A 85 -3.41 12.03 -3.00
N LEU A 86 -4.16 11.37 -2.14
CA LEU A 86 -5.35 10.62 -2.51
C LEU A 86 -6.57 11.46 -2.24
N THR A 87 -7.48 11.55 -3.20
CA THR A 87 -8.84 12.08 -2.99
C THR A 87 -9.86 10.94 -3.03
N GLY A 88 -11.02 11.13 -2.42
CA GLY A 88 -12.15 10.22 -2.57
C GLY A 88 -13.39 10.69 -1.82
N GLU A 89 -14.46 9.91 -1.96
CA GLU A 89 -15.77 10.17 -1.38
C GLU A 89 -16.00 9.27 -0.16
N LYS A 90 -16.21 9.89 1.01
CA LYS A 90 -16.52 9.13 2.22
C LYS A 90 -17.97 8.69 2.18
N THR A 91 -18.21 7.40 2.42
CA THR A 91 -19.57 6.87 2.55
C THR A 91 -20.16 7.32 3.88
N GLU A 92 -21.36 7.91 3.86
CA GLU A 92 -22.04 8.39 5.07
C GLU A 92 -22.20 7.26 6.10
N GLY A 93 -21.88 7.56 7.37
CA GLY A 93 -21.94 6.59 8.46
C GLY A 93 -20.90 5.46 8.41
N SER A 94 -19.92 5.52 7.49
CA SER A 94 -18.94 4.45 7.28
C SER A 94 -17.52 5.00 7.09
N PRO A 95 -16.47 4.26 7.52
CA PRO A 95 -15.08 4.58 7.15
C PRO A 95 -14.73 4.21 5.70
N PHE A 96 -15.67 3.67 4.93
CA PHE A 96 -15.47 3.24 3.54
C PHE A 96 -15.37 4.43 2.57
N TRP A 97 -14.38 4.38 1.69
CA TRP A 97 -14.11 5.37 0.65
C TRP A 97 -14.47 4.84 -0.74
N LYS A 98 -14.94 5.73 -1.61
CA LYS A 98 -15.24 5.49 -3.02
C LYS A 98 -14.49 6.48 -3.90
N ASN A 99 -14.36 6.16 -5.19
CA ASN A 99 -13.78 7.05 -6.20
C ASN A 99 -12.38 7.56 -5.81
N ILE A 100 -11.59 6.68 -5.18
CA ILE A 100 -10.23 6.99 -4.74
C ILE A 100 -9.37 7.32 -5.97
N THR A 101 -8.78 8.50 -5.98
CA THR A 101 -7.98 9.00 -7.12
C THR A 101 -6.62 9.46 -6.62
N LEU A 102 -5.55 9.05 -7.30
CA LEU A 102 -4.21 9.57 -7.09
C LEU A 102 -4.08 10.92 -7.79
N VAL A 103 -3.61 11.92 -7.05
CA VAL A 103 -3.32 13.25 -7.58
C VAL A 103 -1.89 13.63 -7.25
N ILE A 104 -1.16 14.11 -8.26
CA ILE A 104 0.20 14.59 -8.15
C ILE A 104 0.21 16.06 -8.57
N LEU A 105 0.65 16.93 -7.66
CA LEU A 105 0.90 18.34 -7.92
C LEU A 105 2.41 18.53 -8.09
N ASN A 106 2.83 18.83 -9.32
CA ASN A 106 4.23 19.08 -9.60
C ASN A 106 4.68 20.40 -8.97
N GLY A 107 5.69 20.36 -8.10
CA GLY A 107 6.16 21.51 -7.31
C GLY A 107 6.93 22.55 -8.12
N LYS A 108 7.41 22.20 -9.32
CA LYS A 108 8.14 23.09 -10.22
C LYS A 108 7.23 23.79 -11.22
N THR A 109 6.25 23.07 -11.77
CA THR A 109 5.36 23.57 -12.82
C THR A 109 3.99 23.99 -12.30
N ASN A 110 3.62 23.61 -11.07
CA ASN A 110 2.28 23.77 -10.49
C ASN A 110 1.18 23.12 -11.33
N MET A 111 1.49 22.04 -12.06
CA MET A 111 0.52 21.29 -12.84
C MET A 111 0.04 20.07 -12.05
N TYR A 112 -1.22 19.70 -12.24
CA TYR A 112 -1.80 18.49 -11.66
C TYR A 112 -1.84 17.35 -12.67
N GLU A 113 -1.49 16.16 -12.21
CA GLU A 113 -1.81 14.90 -12.87
C GLU A 113 -2.79 14.13 -11.99
N ARG A 114 -3.85 13.59 -12.60
CA ARG A 114 -4.87 12.77 -11.92
C ARG A 114 -4.86 11.38 -12.53
N ILE A 115 -4.70 10.36 -11.69
CA ILE A 115 -4.61 8.96 -12.09
C ILE A 115 -5.73 8.19 -11.40
N SER A 116 -6.64 7.64 -12.20
CA SER A 116 -7.67 6.73 -11.70
C SER A 116 -7.05 5.38 -11.37
N LEU A 117 -7.35 4.87 -10.17
CA LEU A 117 -6.97 3.52 -9.76
C LEU A 117 -7.97 2.52 -10.34
N LYS A 118 -7.51 1.30 -10.65
CA LYS A 118 -8.35 0.22 -11.18
C LYS A 118 -9.43 -0.16 -10.15
N GLU A 119 -8.99 -0.53 -8.95
CA GLU A 119 -9.83 -0.70 -7.77
C GLU A 119 -9.68 0.55 -6.91
N ASN A 120 -10.76 1.31 -6.81
CA ASN A 120 -10.74 2.67 -6.28
C ASN A 120 -11.69 2.86 -5.09
N MET A 121 -11.96 1.79 -4.35
CA MET A 121 -12.81 1.81 -3.17
C MET A 121 -12.29 0.85 -2.10
N GLY A 122 -12.49 1.21 -0.84
CA GLY A 122 -12.00 0.42 0.29
C GLY A 122 -11.83 1.24 1.56
N TYR A 123 -11.02 0.71 2.48
CA TYR A 123 -10.76 1.29 3.79
C TYR A 123 -9.28 1.71 3.92
N ASN A 124 -9.02 2.64 4.84
CA ASN A 124 -7.67 3.09 5.24
C ASN A 124 -6.65 3.33 4.11
N PRO A 125 -6.98 4.09 3.05
CA PRO A 125 -6.05 4.31 1.96
C PRO A 125 -4.82 5.10 2.43
N THR A 126 -3.62 4.63 2.08
CA THR A 126 -2.34 5.23 2.49
C THR A 126 -1.43 5.51 1.30
N ILE A 127 -0.50 6.46 1.48
CA ILE A 127 0.60 6.75 0.56
C ILE A 127 1.91 6.49 1.30
N PHE A 128 2.83 5.80 0.63
CA PHE A 128 4.24 5.75 0.97
C PHE A 128 5.07 6.25 -0.21
N LEU A 129 6.09 7.06 0.06
CA LEU A 129 7.05 7.53 -0.93
C LEU A 129 8.41 6.94 -0.62
N GLY A 130 9.05 6.34 -1.61
CA GLY A 130 10.40 5.79 -1.51
C GLY A 130 10.91 5.29 -2.85
N ASP A 131 12.23 5.20 -3.01
CA ASP A 131 12.87 4.76 -4.25
C ASP A 131 12.82 3.23 -4.35
N PHE A 132 11.93 2.68 -5.18
CA PHE A 132 11.90 1.24 -5.47
C PHE A 132 12.65 0.91 -6.76
N THR A 133 12.78 1.88 -7.68
CA THR A 133 13.42 1.66 -8.98
C THR A 133 14.95 1.76 -8.95
N GLY A 134 15.51 2.29 -7.86
CA GLY A 134 16.94 2.50 -7.64
C GLY A 134 17.51 3.72 -8.36
N ASP A 135 16.66 4.64 -8.84
CA ASP A 135 17.06 5.82 -9.60
C ASP A 135 17.16 7.11 -8.76
N ARG A 136 16.92 6.99 -7.44
CA ARG A 136 16.88 8.06 -6.44
C ARG A 136 15.73 9.05 -6.59
N VAL A 137 14.72 8.72 -7.38
CA VAL A 137 13.43 9.41 -7.43
C VAL A 137 12.48 8.67 -6.50
N ASP A 138 11.66 9.41 -5.75
CA ASP A 138 10.64 8.79 -4.91
C ASP A 138 9.55 8.18 -5.81
N ASP A 139 9.31 6.88 -5.71
CA ASP A 139 8.13 6.24 -6.31
C ASP A 139 6.97 6.24 -5.30
N ILE A 140 5.75 6.06 -5.81
CA ILE A 140 4.52 6.20 -5.04
C ILE A 140 3.89 4.83 -4.82
N GLN A 141 3.89 4.34 -3.59
CA GLN A 141 3.09 3.19 -3.18
C GLN A 141 1.74 3.65 -2.60
N ILE A 142 0.66 3.01 -3.05
CA ILE A 142 -0.68 3.15 -2.50
C ILE A 142 -1.14 1.81 -1.95
N VAL A 143 -1.76 1.80 -0.77
CA VAL A 143 -2.41 0.61 -0.19
C VAL A 143 -3.83 0.99 0.22
N ILE A 144 -4.80 0.12 -0.09
CA ILE A 144 -6.22 0.25 0.25
C ILE A 144 -6.72 -1.09 0.77
N ASP A 145 -7.33 -1.12 1.95
CA ASP A 145 -7.88 -2.35 2.52
C ASP A 145 -9.23 -2.69 1.85
N THR A 146 -9.45 -3.95 1.47
CA THR A 146 -10.72 -4.35 0.83
C THR A 146 -11.89 -4.46 1.81
N GLY A 147 -11.59 -4.75 3.08
CA GLY A 147 -12.58 -4.96 4.16
C GLY A 147 -13.22 -6.36 4.20
N GLY A 148 -12.74 -7.30 3.37
CA GLY A 148 -13.16 -8.70 3.43
C GLY A 148 -12.57 -9.46 4.63
N SER A 149 -13.13 -10.63 4.97
CA SER A 149 -12.67 -11.46 6.09
C SER A 149 -11.25 -12.01 5.93
N GLY A 150 -10.75 -12.11 4.69
CA GLY A 150 -9.36 -12.50 4.40
C GLY A 150 -8.34 -11.36 4.58
N GLY A 151 -8.79 -10.16 4.98
CA GLY A 151 -7.89 -9.03 5.24
C GLY A 151 -7.05 -8.63 4.02
N THR A 152 -7.59 -8.78 2.81
CA THR A 152 -6.87 -8.51 1.57
C THR A 152 -6.74 -7.00 1.31
N ILE A 153 -5.77 -6.64 0.47
CA ILE A 153 -5.53 -5.25 0.08
C ILE A 153 -5.54 -5.10 -1.45
N TYR A 154 -5.89 -3.90 -1.92
CA TYR A 154 -5.45 -3.39 -3.22
C TYR A 154 -4.19 -2.57 -3.01
N SER A 155 -3.14 -2.82 -3.80
CA SER A 155 -1.95 -1.99 -3.76
C SER A 155 -1.37 -1.75 -5.15
N TYR A 156 -0.84 -0.55 -5.31
CA TYR A 156 -0.24 -0.05 -6.55
C TYR A 156 1.12 0.58 -6.23
N VAL A 157 2.08 0.43 -7.13
CA VAL A 157 3.31 1.22 -7.13
C VAL A 157 3.40 1.97 -8.46
N PHE A 158 3.65 3.27 -8.41
CA PHE A 158 3.83 4.14 -9.56
C PHE A 158 5.21 4.77 -9.55
N ALA A 159 5.88 4.78 -10.70
CA ALA A 159 7.19 5.38 -10.88
C ALA A 159 7.18 6.36 -12.05
N PHE A 160 8.00 7.42 -11.97
CA PHE A 160 8.13 8.40 -13.05
C PHE A 160 9.19 7.97 -14.05
N LEU A 161 8.76 7.22 -15.06
CA LEU A 161 9.64 6.60 -16.05
C LEU A 161 9.41 7.21 -17.43
N GLU A 162 10.49 7.60 -18.10
CA GLU A 162 10.45 8.18 -19.46
C GLU A 162 9.56 9.46 -19.54
N GLY A 163 9.59 10.27 -18.49
CA GLY A 163 8.89 11.55 -18.43
C GLY A 163 7.38 11.45 -18.16
N LYS A 164 6.89 10.30 -17.68
CA LYS A 164 5.49 10.08 -17.33
C LYS A 164 5.37 9.20 -16.09
N MET A 165 4.34 9.46 -15.29
CA MET A 165 3.99 8.57 -14.19
C MET A 165 3.37 7.28 -14.74
N LYS A 166 3.93 6.12 -14.36
CA LYS A 166 3.48 4.80 -14.84
C LYS A 166 3.24 3.84 -13.69
N PRO A 167 2.19 3.01 -13.72
CA PRO A 167 2.06 1.90 -12.79
C PRO A 167 3.15 0.86 -13.08
N ILE A 168 3.86 0.43 -12.05
CA ILE A 168 4.93 -0.59 -12.12
C ILE A 168 4.63 -1.81 -11.25
N PHE A 169 3.61 -1.76 -10.39
CA PHE A 169 3.08 -2.90 -9.64
C PHE A 169 1.57 -2.76 -9.44
N ASP A 170 0.85 -3.89 -9.49
CA ASP A 170 -0.59 -4.01 -9.24
C ASP A 170 -0.86 -5.38 -8.59
N THR A 171 -1.50 -5.38 -7.41
CA THR A 171 -1.80 -6.62 -6.67
C THR A 171 -2.69 -7.59 -7.43
N ASP A 172 -3.65 -7.12 -8.24
CA ASP A 172 -4.54 -8.01 -9.00
C ASP A 172 -3.78 -8.76 -10.09
N VAL A 173 -2.94 -8.03 -10.83
CA VAL A 173 -2.09 -8.63 -11.87
C VAL A 173 -1.20 -9.71 -11.26
N TYR A 174 -0.67 -9.44 -10.06
CA TYR A 174 0.13 -10.42 -9.35
C TYR A 174 -0.69 -11.63 -8.85
N ASN A 175 -1.86 -11.42 -8.24
CA ASN A 175 -2.73 -12.50 -7.76
C ASN A 175 -3.19 -13.43 -8.92
N GLU A 176 -3.23 -12.91 -10.14
CA GLU A 176 -3.45 -13.70 -11.35
C GLU A 176 -2.21 -14.50 -11.77
N TYR A 177 -1.03 -13.92 -11.64
CA TYR A 177 0.24 -14.53 -12.04
C TYR A 177 0.72 -15.62 -11.07
N SER A 178 0.53 -15.43 -9.76
CA SER A 178 1.00 -16.35 -8.73
C SER A 178 -0.14 -17.24 -8.26
N LYS A 179 -0.04 -18.54 -8.62
CA LYS A 179 -1.03 -19.56 -8.26
C LYS A 179 -0.39 -20.55 -7.30
N TYR A 180 -1.18 -20.96 -6.31
CA TYR A 180 -0.75 -21.90 -5.31
C TYR A 180 -1.77 -23.03 -5.17
N GLU A 181 -1.26 -24.21 -4.88
CA GLU A 181 -2.04 -25.39 -4.50
C GLU A 181 -1.67 -25.77 -3.08
N VAL A 182 -2.66 -26.09 -2.25
CA VAL A 182 -2.45 -26.51 -0.87
C VAL A 182 -3.15 -27.83 -0.65
N HIS A 183 -2.38 -28.85 -0.26
CA HIS A 183 -2.91 -30.18 -0.02
C HIS A 183 -2.44 -30.71 1.33
N TYR A 184 -3.35 -31.22 2.13
CA TYR A 184 -2.98 -31.97 3.30
C TYR A 184 -2.35 -33.29 2.86
N GLN A 185 -1.38 -33.77 3.64
CA GLN A 185 -0.64 -35.00 3.41
C GLN A 185 -0.67 -35.85 4.67
N ASP A 186 -0.48 -37.15 4.52
CA ASP A 186 -0.31 -38.07 5.64
C ASP A 186 0.80 -37.62 6.59
N HIS A 187 0.70 -38.10 7.82
CA HIS A 187 1.64 -37.86 8.91
C HIS A 187 1.73 -36.37 9.28
N TYR A 188 0.57 -35.74 9.45
CA TYR A 188 0.40 -34.39 10.01
C TYR A 188 1.08 -33.29 9.20
N LYS A 189 0.97 -33.35 7.86
CA LYS A 189 1.65 -32.43 6.96
C LYS A 189 0.67 -31.72 6.03
N ALA A 190 1.10 -30.59 5.50
CA ALA A 190 0.50 -29.98 4.31
C ALA A 190 1.60 -29.57 3.33
N THR A 191 1.32 -29.68 2.05
CA THR A 191 2.17 -29.17 0.97
C THR A 191 1.59 -27.90 0.42
N VAL A 192 2.42 -26.87 0.25
CA VAL A 192 2.09 -25.64 -0.49
C VAL A 192 2.97 -25.63 -1.74
N THR A 193 2.33 -25.67 -2.91
CA THR A 193 3.03 -25.68 -4.20
C THR A 193 2.81 -24.34 -4.88
N SER A 194 3.90 -23.64 -5.18
CA SER A 194 3.91 -22.37 -5.92
C SER A 194 4.13 -22.62 -7.40
N SER A 195 3.33 -22.00 -8.27
CA SER A 195 3.53 -22.04 -9.71
C SER A 195 4.71 -21.18 -10.16
N ASN A 196 4.90 -20.02 -9.52
CA ASN A 196 5.98 -19.10 -9.82
C ASN A 196 6.47 -18.34 -8.57
N PRO A 197 7.75 -18.51 -8.15
CA PRO A 197 8.69 -19.50 -8.67
C PRO A 197 8.19 -20.93 -8.41
N LYS A 198 8.50 -21.86 -9.32
CA LYS A 198 8.11 -23.26 -9.15
C LYS A 198 8.82 -23.87 -7.94
N LYS A 199 8.09 -24.03 -6.83
CA LYS A 199 8.60 -24.52 -5.55
C LYS A 199 7.51 -25.31 -4.82
N GLU A 200 7.95 -26.23 -3.96
CA GLU A 200 7.07 -26.95 -3.05
C GLU A 200 7.60 -26.78 -1.63
N TYR A 201 6.69 -26.55 -0.70
CA TYR A 201 6.97 -26.37 0.72
C TYR A 201 6.18 -27.41 1.50
N THR A 202 6.82 -28.13 2.42
CA THR A 202 6.14 -29.03 3.35
C THR A 202 6.04 -28.37 4.72
N LEU A 203 4.81 -28.20 5.19
CA LEU A 203 4.49 -27.68 6.51
C LEU A 203 4.22 -28.84 7.46
N ASP A 204 4.85 -28.80 8.63
CA ASP A 204 4.53 -29.69 9.74
C ASP A 204 3.38 -29.07 10.55
N LEU A 205 2.27 -29.79 10.67
CA LEU A 205 1.06 -29.32 11.35
C LEU A 205 0.99 -29.74 12.82
N THR A 206 2.00 -30.42 13.36
CA THR A 206 1.99 -30.94 14.74
C THR A 206 1.79 -29.83 15.78
N TYR A 207 2.18 -28.60 15.47
CA TYR A 207 1.96 -27.43 16.34
C TYR A 207 0.47 -27.12 16.58
N LYS A 208 -0.45 -27.59 15.72
CA LYS A 208 -1.90 -27.38 15.85
C LYS A 208 -2.53 -28.17 17.00
N GLY A 209 -1.83 -29.15 17.56
CA GLY A 209 -2.28 -29.92 18.72
C GLY A 209 -3.20 -31.09 18.40
N GLU A 210 -3.35 -31.98 19.38
CA GLU A 210 -4.03 -33.27 19.22
C GLU A 210 -5.51 -33.12 18.83
N GLU A 211 -6.22 -32.16 19.43
CA GLU A 211 -7.65 -31.93 19.14
C GLU A 211 -7.87 -31.68 17.65
N TYR A 212 -7.16 -30.71 17.08
CA TYR A 212 -7.21 -30.39 15.65
C TYR A 212 -6.81 -31.57 14.77
N LEU A 213 -5.69 -32.24 15.09
CA LEU A 213 -5.15 -33.32 14.25
C LEU A 213 -6.04 -34.57 14.29
N SER A 214 -6.64 -34.87 15.44
CA SER A 214 -7.52 -36.04 15.60
C SER A 214 -8.79 -35.95 14.76
N GLU A 215 -9.22 -34.74 14.36
CA GLU A 215 -10.33 -34.57 13.42
C GLU A 215 -9.95 -35.01 12.00
N ILE A 216 -8.70 -34.75 11.59
CA ILE A 216 -8.22 -34.87 10.21
C ILE A 216 -7.56 -36.23 9.94
N TYR A 217 -6.87 -36.78 10.92
CA TYR A 217 -6.01 -37.95 10.78
C TYR A 217 -6.52 -39.15 11.59
N ASN A 218 -6.30 -40.35 11.06
CA ASN A 218 -6.41 -41.59 11.80
C ASN A 218 -5.27 -41.71 12.84
N PRO A 219 -5.39 -42.61 13.84
CA PRO A 219 -4.32 -42.82 14.84
C PRO A 219 -2.97 -43.24 14.25
N ASP A 220 -2.92 -43.81 13.05
CA ASP A 220 -1.69 -44.16 12.33
C ASP A 220 -1.07 -42.98 11.56
N GLY A 221 -1.70 -41.80 11.61
CA GLY A 221 -1.29 -40.58 10.94
C GLY A 221 -1.77 -40.45 9.50
N THR A 222 -2.55 -41.41 8.97
CA THR A 222 -3.12 -41.29 7.62
C THR A 222 -4.31 -40.32 7.59
N LEU A 223 -4.49 -39.60 6.48
CA LEU A 223 -5.66 -38.75 6.28
C LEU A 223 -6.94 -39.59 6.26
N LYS A 224 -7.99 -39.10 6.95
CA LYS A 224 -9.32 -39.73 6.87
C LYS A 224 -9.99 -39.53 5.51
N SER A 225 -9.69 -38.41 4.87
CA SER A 225 -10.13 -38.05 3.52
C SER A 225 -9.17 -37.01 2.93
N PRO A 226 -9.07 -36.87 1.61
CA PRO A 226 -8.35 -35.77 0.98
C PRO A 226 -8.88 -34.41 1.45
N ILE A 227 -7.97 -33.47 1.71
CA ILE A 227 -8.30 -32.10 2.10
C ILE A 227 -7.43 -31.14 1.30
N GLU A 228 -8.07 -30.14 0.72
CA GLU A 228 -7.44 -29.03 0.02
C GLU A 228 -7.58 -27.77 0.84
N GLY A 229 -6.51 -26.98 0.86
CA GLY A 229 -6.53 -25.59 1.31
C GLY A 229 -6.37 -24.67 0.11
N TRP A 230 -6.06 -23.40 0.38
CA TRP A 230 -5.75 -22.43 -0.66
C TRP A 230 -4.83 -21.34 -0.11
N VAL A 231 -4.37 -20.46 -1.00
CA VAL A 231 -3.63 -19.26 -0.61
C VAL A 231 -4.50 -18.05 -0.97
N ASP A 232 -4.74 -17.21 0.02
CA ASP A 232 -5.54 -16.00 -0.16
C ASP A 232 -4.78 -14.96 -1.01
N PRO A 233 -5.49 -13.97 -1.61
CA PRO A 233 -4.85 -12.82 -2.25
C PRO A 233 -3.91 -12.08 -1.29
N ILE A 234 -3.06 -11.19 -1.83
CA ILE A 234 -2.17 -10.36 -1.00
C ILE A 234 -2.97 -9.64 0.11
N SER A 235 -2.56 -9.88 1.36
CA SER A 235 -3.10 -9.24 2.57
C SER A 235 -2.17 -8.18 3.15
N GLY A 236 -0.92 -8.11 2.68
CA GLY A 236 0.02 -7.06 3.05
C GLY A 236 1.12 -6.90 2.02
N LEU A 237 1.51 -5.66 1.73
CA LEU A 237 2.60 -5.31 0.83
C LEU A 237 3.44 -4.21 1.46
N TYR A 238 4.63 -4.56 1.94
CA TYR A 238 5.45 -3.67 2.76
C TYR A 238 6.71 -3.25 2.01
N PRO A 239 7.06 -1.95 2.01
CA PRO A 239 8.35 -1.49 1.50
C PRO A 239 9.44 -1.81 2.54
N ILE A 240 10.49 -2.51 2.12
CA ILE A 240 11.61 -2.90 2.99
C ILE A 240 12.92 -2.54 2.29
N ASP A 241 13.73 -1.70 2.93
CA ASP A 241 15.11 -1.45 2.52
C ASP A 241 16.04 -2.44 3.24
N TYR A 242 16.22 -3.63 2.64
CA TYR A 242 17.04 -4.69 3.25
C TYR A 242 18.51 -4.31 3.32
N ALA A 243 19.01 -3.61 2.29
CA ALA A 243 20.42 -3.25 2.14
C ALA A 243 20.82 -1.99 2.92
N ARG A 244 19.84 -1.21 3.37
CA ARG A 244 20.00 0.13 3.97
C ARG A 244 20.69 1.11 3.03
N ASP A 245 20.43 1.00 1.74
CA ASP A 245 21.00 1.85 0.69
C ASP A 245 20.02 2.90 0.16
N GLY A 246 18.79 2.92 0.71
CA GLY A 246 17.72 3.82 0.29
C GLY A 246 16.85 3.27 -0.84
N THR A 247 17.18 2.11 -1.41
CA THR A 247 16.34 1.43 -2.39
C THR A 247 15.45 0.39 -1.68
N TYR A 248 14.16 0.43 -1.97
CA TYR A 248 13.16 -0.42 -1.34
C TYR A 248 12.82 -1.63 -2.20
N GLU A 249 12.87 -2.81 -1.60
CA GLU A 249 12.17 -4.01 -2.08
C GLU A 249 10.72 -4.03 -1.56
N LEU A 250 9.87 -4.88 -2.15
CA LEU A 250 8.52 -5.14 -1.62
C LEU A 250 8.47 -6.51 -0.96
N LEU A 251 7.88 -6.60 0.23
CA LEU A 251 7.57 -7.85 0.90
C LEU A 251 6.04 -8.07 0.89
N SER A 252 5.58 -9.06 0.13
CA SER A 252 4.15 -9.41 0.07
C SER A 252 3.81 -10.59 0.97
N TYR A 253 2.65 -10.53 1.62
CA TYR A 253 2.09 -11.61 2.44
C TYR A 253 0.80 -12.15 1.83
N GLN A 254 0.67 -13.47 1.78
CA GLN A 254 -0.54 -14.19 1.40
C GLN A 254 -0.79 -15.31 2.40
N GLU A 255 -1.98 -15.34 3.02
CA GLU A 255 -2.32 -16.38 3.99
C GLU A 255 -2.49 -17.74 3.32
N VAL A 256 -1.92 -18.78 3.91
CA VAL A 256 -2.19 -20.17 3.55
C VAL A 256 -3.35 -20.64 4.40
N ALA A 257 -4.54 -20.74 3.83
CA ALA A 257 -5.73 -21.22 4.51
C ALA A 257 -5.85 -22.75 4.42
N GLY A 258 -6.24 -23.37 5.54
CA GLY A 258 -6.50 -24.80 5.66
C GLY A 258 -7.95 -25.15 5.31
N ARG A 259 -8.65 -25.79 6.24
CA ARG A 259 -10.02 -26.30 6.02
C ARG A 259 -11.09 -25.21 5.83
N TYR A 260 -10.81 -24.01 6.31
CA TYR A 260 -11.65 -22.80 6.22
C TYR A 260 -10.74 -21.57 6.36
N HIS A 261 -11.20 -20.37 5.97
CA HIS A 261 -10.35 -19.15 5.98
C HIS A 261 -9.65 -18.90 7.33
N ALA A 262 -10.35 -19.05 8.45
CA ALA A 262 -9.77 -18.83 9.78
C ALA A 262 -8.83 -19.97 10.26
N ASP A 263 -8.64 -21.04 9.47
CA ASP A 263 -7.67 -22.10 9.74
C ASP A 263 -6.32 -21.78 9.07
N GLY A 264 -5.66 -20.71 9.52
CA GLY A 264 -4.38 -20.29 8.98
C GLY A 264 -3.27 -21.32 9.22
N LEU A 265 -2.64 -21.80 8.16
CA LEU A 265 -1.48 -22.70 8.19
C LEU A 265 -0.15 -21.94 8.16
N GLY A 266 -0.17 -20.67 7.78
CA GLY A 266 1.02 -19.85 7.63
C GLY A 266 0.85 -18.77 6.58
N PHE A 267 1.95 -18.24 6.08
CA PHE A 267 1.96 -17.24 5.01
C PHE A 267 2.98 -17.58 3.95
N VAL A 268 2.58 -17.49 2.68
CA VAL A 268 3.54 -17.32 1.59
C VAL A 268 4.04 -15.88 1.62
N GLN A 269 5.35 -15.73 1.61
CA GLN A 269 6.04 -14.46 1.59
C GLN A 269 6.90 -14.36 0.34
N ASN A 270 6.72 -13.30 -0.44
CA ASN A 270 7.60 -13.00 -1.58
C ASN A 270 8.30 -11.66 -1.35
N GLU A 271 9.62 -11.68 -1.54
CA GLU A 271 10.46 -10.50 -1.61
C GLU A 271 10.69 -10.16 -3.08
N TRP A 272 10.27 -8.96 -3.46
CA TRP A 272 10.29 -8.46 -4.81
C TRP A 272 11.36 -7.40 -4.96
N LYS A 273 12.15 -7.54 -6.01
CA LYS A 273 13.18 -6.58 -6.37
C LYS A 273 12.93 -6.03 -7.75
N TRP A 274 13.09 -4.73 -7.92
CA TRP A 274 13.10 -4.11 -9.24
C TRP A 274 14.38 -4.52 -9.98
N ASN A 275 14.25 -5.09 -11.17
CA ASN A 275 15.39 -5.52 -11.99
C ASN A 275 15.83 -4.48 -13.04
N GLY A 276 15.28 -3.26 -12.98
CA GLY A 276 15.43 -2.22 -13.99
C GLY A 276 14.29 -2.16 -15.02
N ARG A 277 13.39 -3.15 -15.02
CA ARG A 277 12.23 -3.20 -15.93
C ARG A 277 10.92 -3.57 -15.25
N GLU A 278 10.96 -4.53 -14.34
CA GLU A 278 9.80 -5.03 -13.62
C GLU A 278 10.21 -5.54 -12.23
N PHE A 279 9.23 -5.68 -11.33
CA PHE A 279 9.44 -6.39 -10.08
C PHE A 279 9.52 -7.89 -10.34
N VAL A 280 10.57 -8.52 -9.85
CA VAL A 280 10.76 -9.98 -9.90
C VAL A 280 10.90 -10.54 -8.48
N ILE A 281 10.44 -11.77 -8.28
CA ILE A 281 10.61 -12.48 -7.00
C ILE A 281 12.08 -12.86 -6.85
N ASP A 282 12.77 -12.21 -5.92
CA ASP A 282 14.14 -12.56 -5.54
C ASP A 282 14.13 -13.76 -4.59
N ARG A 283 13.22 -13.72 -3.60
CA ARG A 283 13.06 -14.79 -2.61
C ARG A 283 11.59 -15.08 -2.33
N GLN A 284 11.28 -16.38 -2.18
CA GLN A 284 9.98 -16.87 -1.70
C GLN A 284 10.20 -17.81 -0.53
N SER A 285 9.48 -17.60 0.55
CA SER A 285 9.42 -18.45 1.73
C SER A 285 7.97 -18.73 2.15
N VAL A 286 7.78 -19.80 2.92
CA VAL A 286 6.54 -20.02 3.65
C VAL A 286 6.86 -19.98 5.14
N SER A 287 6.20 -19.10 5.88
CA SER A 287 6.33 -18.99 7.34
C SER A 287 5.14 -19.65 8.03
N ILE A 288 5.40 -20.28 9.18
CA ILE A 288 4.38 -20.94 10.00
C ILE A 288 4.40 -20.37 11.41
N PHE A 289 3.30 -20.58 12.15
CA PHE A 289 3.20 -20.18 13.54
C PHE A 289 4.01 -21.12 14.46
N GLY A 290 4.52 -20.55 15.55
CA GLY A 290 5.09 -21.35 16.64
C GLY A 290 4.02 -22.03 17.48
N LYS A 291 4.43 -23.00 18.31
CA LYS A 291 3.59 -23.57 19.36
C LYS A 291 3.77 -22.76 20.66
N ASP A 292 2.67 -22.38 21.29
CA ASP A 292 2.72 -21.82 22.65
C ASP A 292 3.23 -22.88 23.64
N LEU A 293 4.30 -22.53 24.34
CA LEU A 293 4.77 -23.30 25.47
C LEU A 293 4.06 -22.77 26.71
N ASN A 294 3.27 -23.61 27.38
CA ASN A 294 2.66 -23.23 28.65
C ASN A 294 3.75 -22.71 29.59
N ALA A 295 3.54 -21.52 30.18
CA ALA A 295 4.38 -21.07 31.27
C ALA A 295 4.24 -22.08 32.42
N SER A 296 5.35 -22.75 32.74
CA SER A 296 5.48 -23.65 33.88
C SER A 296 5.21 -22.95 35.21
#